data_AF-A0A7J2JTE0-F1
#
_entry.id   AF-A0A7J2JTE0-F1
#
_cell.length_a   1.000
_cell.length_b   1.000
_cell.length_c   1.000
_cell.angle_alpha   90.00
_cell.angle_beta   90.00
_cell.angle_gamma   90.00
#
_symmetry.space_group_name_H-M   'P 1'
#
loop_
_entity.id
_entity.type
_entity.pdbx_description
1 polymer ?
#
loop_
_entity_poly.entity_id
_entity_poly.type
_entity_poly.pdbx_seq_one_letter_code
_entity_poly.pdbx_strand_id
1 'polypeptide(L)'
;MNIDLLVQAIANGVLLAGFYALVTLGLNLLFGVLEITNFAHGDLIMMGAYATLWLNRLAGVDPIASIPIVFLVLFGVGLAVYLLFFKPILKAPAHNQIALTFGLSVFLQSLALIAWGSDLRTLDIPYVSKTISLGPVTLGYGRLIAFSIAAAFTLGFFAFLKWSKLGYAVRAVSQDPEAASLLGVNVNRIYALVSGLAAALGGVAGVLVAINLYIHPYVGVELTLK
;
A
#
# COMPACT_ATOMS: atom_id res chain seq x y z
N MET A 1 14.56 1.03 33.60
CA MET A 1 14.62 0.94 32.13
C MET A 1 15.80 1.77 31.67
N ASN A 2 16.78 1.18 30.98
CA ASN A 2 18.00 1.88 30.59
C ASN A 2 17.68 2.98 29.56
N ILE A 3 18.24 4.18 29.69
CA ILE A 3 17.94 5.33 28.80
C ILE A 3 18.25 4.96 27.34
N ASP A 4 19.33 4.21 27.12
CA ASP A 4 19.72 3.73 25.80
C ASP A 4 18.64 2.84 25.15
N LEU A 5 17.99 1.97 25.94
CA LEU A 5 16.90 1.13 25.47
C LEU A 5 15.67 1.96 25.10
N LEU A 6 15.38 3.01 25.86
CA LEU A 6 14.27 3.91 25.56
C LEU A 6 14.52 4.66 24.23
N VAL A 7 15.72 5.22 24.04
CA VAL A 7 16.08 5.94 22.81
C VAL A 7 16.07 4.99 21.60
N GLN A 8 16.59 3.77 21.75
CA GLN A 8 16.54 2.74 20.72
C GLN A 8 15.10 2.34 20.36
N ALA A 9 14.22 2.20 21.35
CA ALA A 9 12.82 1.86 21.14
C ALA A 9 12.07 2.97 20.41
N ILE A 10 12.29 4.23 20.79
CA ILE A 10 11.71 5.40 20.12
C ILE A 10 12.19 5.45 18.66
N ALA A 11 13.48 5.30 18.41
CA ALA A 11 14.04 5.34 17.06
C ALA A 11 13.44 4.23 16.17
N ASN A 12 13.37 3.00 16.66
CA ASN A 12 12.71 1.90 15.94
C ASN A 12 11.21 2.15 15.74
N GLY A 13 10.53 2.71 16.74
CA GLY A 13 9.11 3.05 16.69
C GLY A 13 8.80 4.08 15.60
N VAL A 14 9.63 5.13 15.46
CA VAL A 14 9.49 6.13 14.39
C VAL A 14 9.66 5.52 13.01
N LEU A 15 10.69 4.67 12.82
CA LEU A 15 10.90 4.00 11.53
C LEU A 15 9.72 3.10 11.16
N LEU A 16 9.22 2.35 12.14
CA LEU A 16 8.08 1.46 11.96
C LEU A 16 6.78 2.25 11.69
N ALA A 17 6.56 3.36 12.39
CA ALA A 17 5.40 4.22 12.18
C ALA A 17 5.37 4.80 10.75
N GLY A 18 6.53 5.20 10.20
CA GLY A 18 6.59 5.66 8.81
C GLY A 18 6.21 4.57 7.81
N PHE A 19 6.65 3.33 8.02
CA PHE A 19 6.23 2.19 7.20
C PHE A 19 4.70 1.97 7.26
N TYR A 20 4.12 1.94 8.46
CA TYR A 20 2.67 1.79 8.62
C TYR A 20 1.87 2.99 8.11
N ALA A 21 2.45 4.20 8.12
CA ALA A 21 1.84 5.36 7.51
C ALA A 21 1.62 5.15 6.00
N LEU A 22 2.60 4.59 5.28
CA LEU A 22 2.42 4.27 3.87
C LEU A 22 1.38 3.14 3.65
N VAL A 23 1.43 2.09 4.48
CA VAL A 23 0.47 0.97 4.44
C VAL A 23 -0.98 1.47 4.52
N THR A 24 -1.24 2.38 5.48
CA THR A 24 -2.57 2.93 5.74
C THR A 24 -2.97 4.06 4.79
N LEU A 25 -2.01 4.76 4.17
CA LEU A 25 -2.28 5.89 3.29
C LEU A 25 -3.15 5.49 2.09
N GLY A 26 -2.90 4.34 1.47
CA GLY A 26 -3.74 3.85 0.36
C GLY A 26 -5.17 3.50 0.82
N LEU A 27 -5.32 2.85 1.97
CA LEU A 27 -6.62 2.52 2.56
C LEU A 27 -7.42 3.78 2.91
N ASN A 28 -6.78 4.74 3.58
CA ASN A 28 -7.39 6.01 3.98
C ASN A 28 -7.81 6.84 2.77
N LEU A 29 -7.00 6.83 1.71
CA LEU A 29 -7.36 7.50 0.47
C LEU A 29 -8.63 6.91 -0.16
N LEU A 30 -8.71 5.58 -0.23
CA LEU A 30 -9.87 4.92 -0.81
C LEU A 30 -11.13 5.16 0.04
N PHE A 31 -11.03 4.94 1.34
CA PHE A 31 -12.14 5.14 2.28
C PHE A 31 -12.58 6.61 2.32
N GLY A 32 -11.64 7.56 2.34
CA GLY A 32 -11.95 8.99 2.41
C GLY A 32 -12.60 9.57 1.15
N VAL A 33 -12.64 8.85 0.03
CA VAL A 33 -13.25 9.33 -1.22
C VAL A 33 -14.42 8.47 -1.67
N LEU A 34 -14.33 7.14 -1.56
CA LEU A 34 -15.38 6.21 -1.98
C LEU A 34 -16.28 5.78 -0.81
N GLU A 35 -15.87 6.01 0.43
CA GLU A 35 -16.56 5.55 1.66
C GLU A 35 -16.75 4.03 1.73
N ILE A 36 -15.93 3.26 0.99
CA ILE A 36 -15.92 1.80 1.00
C ILE A 36 -14.78 1.31 1.90
N THR A 37 -15.13 0.46 2.88
CA THR A 37 -14.15 -0.28 3.67
C THR A 37 -13.55 -1.40 2.83
N ASN A 38 -12.30 -1.24 2.38
CA ASN A 38 -11.64 -2.21 1.52
C ASN A 38 -10.78 -3.21 2.31
N PHE A 39 -11.38 -4.34 2.68
CA PHE A 39 -10.66 -5.46 3.31
C PHE A 39 -9.59 -6.10 2.41
N ALA A 40 -9.73 -5.97 1.09
CA ALA A 40 -8.75 -6.51 0.15
C ALA A 40 -7.49 -5.63 -0.02
N HIS A 41 -7.41 -4.46 0.65
CA HIS A 41 -6.24 -3.58 0.54
C HIS A 41 -4.94 -4.28 0.98
N GLY A 42 -5.01 -5.08 2.04
CA GLY A 42 -3.88 -5.90 2.49
C GLY A 42 -3.40 -6.84 1.38
N ASP A 43 -4.31 -7.44 0.62
CA ASP A 43 -3.95 -8.37 -0.46
C ASP A 43 -3.30 -7.64 -1.65
N LEU A 44 -3.58 -6.35 -1.85
CA LEU A 44 -2.85 -5.53 -2.82
C LEU A 44 -1.39 -5.31 -2.38
N ILE A 45 -1.14 -5.16 -1.07
CA ILE A 45 0.21 -5.12 -0.49
C ILE A 45 0.91 -6.47 -0.70
N MET A 46 0.23 -7.58 -0.43
CA MET A 46 0.73 -8.93 -0.70
C MET A 46 1.12 -9.10 -2.18
N MET A 47 0.26 -8.67 -3.11
CA MET A 47 0.56 -8.73 -4.54
C MET A 47 1.78 -7.88 -4.91
N GLY A 48 1.95 -6.70 -4.30
CA GLY A 48 3.16 -5.89 -4.46
C GLY A 48 4.43 -6.62 -4.00
N ALA A 49 4.35 -7.34 -2.89
CA ALA A 49 5.47 -8.14 -2.37
C ALA A 49 5.84 -9.30 -3.31
N TYR A 50 4.84 -10.04 -3.82
CA TYR A 50 5.07 -11.10 -4.80
C TYR A 50 5.56 -10.59 -6.16
N ALA A 51 5.02 -9.46 -6.63
CA ALA A 51 5.49 -8.81 -7.86
C ALA A 51 6.96 -8.41 -7.75
N THR A 52 7.36 -7.84 -6.61
CA THR A 52 8.76 -7.53 -6.29
C THR A 52 9.63 -8.78 -6.31
N LEU A 53 9.16 -9.86 -5.67
CA LEU A 53 9.89 -11.13 -5.63
C LEU A 53 10.07 -11.74 -7.02
N TRP A 54 9.06 -11.69 -7.88
CA TRP A 54 9.17 -12.15 -9.27
C TRP A 54 10.11 -11.29 -10.11
N LEU A 55 10.01 -9.96 -10.01
CA LEU A 55 10.93 -9.06 -10.71
C LEU A 55 12.39 -9.31 -10.31
N ASN A 56 12.62 -9.55 -9.01
CA ASN A 56 13.95 -9.87 -8.52
C ASN A 56 14.46 -11.24 -9.00
N ARG A 57 13.65 -12.30 -8.89
CA ARG A 57 14.07 -13.67 -9.24
C ARG A 57 14.17 -13.93 -10.74
N LEU A 58 13.26 -13.36 -11.54
CA LEU A 58 13.17 -13.64 -12.97
C LEU A 58 14.02 -12.68 -13.81
N ALA A 59 14.08 -11.41 -13.40
CA ALA A 59 14.74 -10.35 -14.17
C ALA A 59 15.95 -9.75 -13.45
N GLY A 60 16.29 -10.21 -12.24
CA GLY A 60 17.41 -9.67 -11.46
C GLY A 60 17.20 -8.24 -10.99
N VAL A 61 15.96 -7.73 -11.04
CA VAL A 61 15.66 -6.33 -10.71
C VAL A 61 15.81 -6.12 -9.21
N ASP A 62 16.56 -5.10 -8.83
CA ASP A 62 16.68 -4.70 -7.44
C ASP A 62 15.30 -4.31 -6.86
N PRO A 63 14.96 -4.70 -5.62
CA PRO A 63 13.65 -4.39 -5.03
C PRO A 63 13.30 -2.90 -5.03
N ILE A 64 14.27 -2.01 -4.81
CA ILE A 64 14.01 -0.55 -4.85
C ILE A 64 13.76 -0.11 -6.29
N ALA A 65 14.52 -0.64 -7.25
CA ALA A 65 14.31 -0.36 -8.67
C ALA A 65 12.98 -0.93 -9.21
N SER A 66 12.38 -1.91 -8.52
CA SER A 66 11.07 -2.46 -8.89
C SER A 66 9.89 -1.52 -8.62
N ILE A 67 10.08 -0.50 -7.77
CA ILE A 67 9.01 0.39 -7.28
C ILE A 67 8.18 1.00 -8.42
N PRO A 68 8.75 1.61 -9.48
CA PRO A 68 7.95 2.22 -10.54
C PRO A 68 7.13 1.18 -11.32
N ILE A 69 7.67 -0.02 -11.52
CA ILE A 69 7.00 -1.10 -12.24
C ILE A 69 5.83 -1.61 -11.40
N VAL A 70 6.07 -1.93 -10.13
CA VAL A 70 5.05 -2.38 -9.18
C VAL A 70 3.96 -1.32 -9.03
N PHE A 71 4.34 -0.04 -8.91
CA PHE A 71 3.39 1.07 -8.83
C PHE A 71 2.45 1.10 -10.04
N LEU A 72 2.98 1.01 -11.26
CA LEU A 72 2.17 1.06 -12.49
C LEU A 72 1.28 -0.18 -12.66
N VAL A 73 1.81 -1.37 -12.36
CA VAL A 73 1.04 -2.63 -12.45
C VAL A 73 -0.10 -2.59 -11.44
N LEU A 74 0.17 -2.26 -10.18
CA LEU A 74 -0.85 -2.24 -9.14
C LEU A 74 -1.81 -1.06 -9.32
N PHE A 75 -1.39 0.05 -9.93
CA PHE A 75 -2.31 1.09 -10.39
C PHE A 75 -3.33 0.53 -11.39
N GLY A 76 -2.88 -0.23 -12.38
CA GLY A 76 -3.75 -0.93 -13.34
C GLY A 76 -4.69 -1.93 -12.66
N VAL A 77 -4.19 -2.70 -11.69
CA VAL A 77 -5.01 -3.61 -10.87
C VAL A 77 -6.07 -2.84 -10.09
N GLY A 78 -5.72 -1.72 -9.45
CA GLY A 78 -6.69 -0.88 -8.74
C GLY A 78 -7.76 -0.29 -9.65
N LEU A 79 -7.42 0.08 -10.88
CA LEU A 79 -8.41 0.47 -11.89
C LEU A 79 -9.35 -0.68 -12.24
N ALA A 80 -8.82 -1.89 -12.45
CA ALA A 80 -9.62 -3.07 -12.73
C ALA A 80 -10.54 -3.41 -11.55
N VAL A 81 -10.02 -3.34 -10.31
CA VAL A 81 -10.81 -3.57 -9.10
C VAL A 81 -11.96 -2.58 -9.00
N TYR A 82 -11.71 -1.30 -9.29
CA TYR A 82 -12.78 -0.31 -9.31
C TYR A 82 -13.85 -0.63 -10.36
N LEU A 83 -13.43 -0.90 -11.60
CA LEU A 83 -14.38 -1.12 -12.70
C LEU A 83 -15.22 -2.38 -12.52
N LEU A 84 -14.60 -3.47 -12.04
CA LEU A 84 -15.23 -4.78 -11.92
C LEU A 84 -15.99 -4.97 -10.61
N PHE A 85 -15.48 -4.42 -9.51
CA PHE A 85 -16.01 -4.70 -8.17
C PHE A 85 -16.64 -3.48 -7.53
N PHE A 86 -15.92 -2.36 -7.38
CA PHE A 86 -16.43 -1.22 -6.59
C PHE A 86 -17.53 -0.44 -7.32
N LYS A 87 -17.35 -0.13 -8.60
CA LYS A 87 -18.31 0.67 -9.37
C LYS A 87 -19.73 0.10 -9.34
N PRO A 88 -19.96 -1.22 -9.49
CA PRO A 88 -21.30 -1.82 -9.34
C PRO A 88 -21.93 -1.67 -7.95
N ILE A 89 -21.14 -1.61 -6.87
CA ILE A 89 -21.62 -1.62 -5.48
C ILE A 89 -21.61 -0.27 -4.78
N LEU A 90 -21.19 0.81 -5.45
CA LEU A 90 -21.13 2.15 -4.86
C LEU A 90 -22.46 2.59 -4.23
N LYS A 91 -23.59 2.18 -4.81
CA LYS A 91 -24.94 2.48 -4.32
C LYS A 91 -25.55 1.35 -3.47
N ALA A 92 -24.83 0.26 -3.27
CA ALA A 92 -25.29 -0.86 -2.47
C ALA A 92 -25.10 -0.55 -0.97
N PRO A 93 -25.91 -1.15 -0.09
CA PRO A 93 -25.74 -1.02 1.36
C PRO A 93 -24.32 -1.44 1.83
N ALA A 94 -23.83 -0.81 2.90
CA ALA A 94 -22.47 -1.03 3.42
C ALA A 94 -22.13 -2.51 3.67
N HIS A 95 -23.09 -3.33 4.13
CA HIS A 95 -22.86 -4.76 4.35
C HIS A 95 -22.54 -5.53 3.06
N ASN A 96 -23.10 -5.13 1.91
CA ASN A 96 -22.77 -5.74 0.62
C ASN A 96 -21.35 -5.34 0.17
N GLN A 97 -20.92 -4.11 0.49
CA GLN A 97 -19.58 -3.63 0.17
C GLN A 97 -18.51 -4.38 0.98
N ILE A 98 -18.78 -4.60 2.27
CA ILE A 98 -17.94 -5.39 3.16
C ILE A 98 -17.89 -6.84 2.66
N ALA A 99 -19.04 -7.45 2.36
CA ALA A 99 -19.09 -8.82 1.85
C ALA A 99 -18.29 -8.99 0.55
N LEU A 100 -18.38 -8.02 -0.38
CA LEU A 100 -17.63 -8.06 -1.63
C LEU A 100 -16.13 -7.92 -1.41
N THR A 101 -15.68 -6.94 -0.63
CA THR A 101 -14.25 -6.70 -0.39
C THR A 101 -13.61 -7.83 0.40
N PHE A 102 -14.34 -8.41 1.37
CA PHE A 102 -13.90 -9.61 2.07
C PHE A 102 -13.85 -10.82 1.14
N GLY A 103 -14.87 -11.03 0.30
CA GLY A 103 -14.86 -12.09 -0.71
C GLY A 103 -13.70 -11.95 -1.70
N LEU A 104 -13.42 -10.72 -2.13
CA LEU A 104 -12.25 -10.41 -2.97
C LEU A 104 -10.94 -10.71 -2.25
N SER A 105 -10.86 -10.39 -0.96
CA SER A 105 -9.68 -10.70 -0.12
C SER A 105 -9.41 -12.21 -0.08
N VAL A 106 -10.43 -13.02 0.24
CA VAL A 106 -10.34 -14.48 0.25
C VAL A 106 -9.97 -15.03 -1.13
N PHE A 107 -10.54 -14.48 -2.20
CA PHE A 107 -10.21 -14.86 -3.57
C PHE A 107 -8.74 -14.59 -3.91
N LEU A 108 -8.22 -13.39 -3.59
CA LEU A 108 -6.83 -13.02 -3.86
C LEU A 108 -5.84 -13.87 -3.04
N GLN A 109 -6.14 -14.13 -1.77
CA GLN A 109 -5.33 -15.03 -0.93
C GLN A 109 -5.30 -16.45 -1.47
N SER A 110 -6.46 -16.96 -1.90
CA SER A 110 -6.57 -18.31 -2.49
C SER A 110 -5.79 -18.41 -3.80
N LEU A 111 -5.89 -17.38 -4.65
CA LEU A 111 -5.12 -17.29 -5.89
C LEU A 111 -3.62 -17.25 -5.58
N ALA A 112 -3.21 -16.52 -4.55
CA ALA A 112 -1.82 -16.47 -4.14
C ALA A 112 -1.32 -17.81 -3.59
N LEU A 113 -2.14 -18.52 -2.84
CA LEU A 113 -1.81 -19.86 -2.34
C LEU A 113 -1.63 -20.86 -3.49
N ILE A 114 -2.48 -20.80 -4.51
CA ILE A 114 -2.38 -21.66 -5.70
C ILE A 114 -1.11 -21.32 -6.51
N ALA A 115 -0.81 -20.03 -6.68
CA ALA A 115 0.31 -19.59 -7.51
C ALA A 115 1.68 -19.72 -6.82
N TRP A 116 1.76 -19.51 -5.50
CA TRP A 116 3.04 -19.45 -4.77
C TRP A 116 3.19 -20.43 -3.61
N GLY A 117 2.13 -21.14 -3.23
CA GLY A 117 2.13 -22.01 -2.04
C GLY A 117 2.08 -21.23 -0.73
N SER A 118 2.13 -21.96 0.39
CA SER A 118 2.13 -21.39 1.75
C SER A 118 3.52 -21.07 2.30
N ASP A 119 4.58 -21.36 1.53
CA ASP A 119 5.96 -21.24 2.01
C ASP A 119 6.35 -19.78 2.25
N LEU A 120 7.07 -19.55 3.35
CA LEU A 120 7.67 -18.25 3.64
C LEU A 120 8.81 -17.98 2.66
N ARG A 121 8.76 -16.83 1.99
CA ARG A 121 9.79 -16.41 1.05
C ARG A 121 10.47 -15.13 1.53
N THR A 122 11.76 -15.04 1.31
CA THR A 122 12.56 -13.83 1.53
C THR A 122 13.34 -13.48 0.27
N LEU A 123 13.82 -12.24 0.23
CA LEU A 123 14.80 -11.77 -0.72
C LEU A 123 16.13 -11.62 0.00
N ASP A 124 17.19 -12.19 -0.57
CA ASP A 124 18.55 -11.96 -0.07
C ASP A 124 19.07 -10.66 -0.68
N ILE A 125 19.07 -9.60 0.13
CA ILE A 125 19.40 -8.25 -0.30
C ILE A 125 20.66 -7.78 0.47
N PRO A 126 21.84 -7.68 -0.18
CA PRO A 126 23.12 -7.49 0.50
C PRO A 126 23.23 -6.22 1.37
N TYR A 127 22.44 -5.19 1.07
CA TYR A 127 22.47 -3.92 1.80
C TYR A 127 21.46 -3.87 2.96
N VAL A 128 20.46 -4.76 3.00
CA VAL A 128 19.40 -4.74 4.03
C VAL A 128 19.90 -5.27 5.37
N SER A 129 20.83 -6.22 5.34
CA SER A 129 21.46 -6.82 6.54
C SER A 129 22.48 -5.91 7.22
N LYS A 130 22.85 -4.78 6.59
CA LYS A 130 23.76 -3.81 7.18
C LYS A 130 23.07 -3.01 8.29
N THR A 131 23.84 -2.60 9.27
CA THR A 131 23.40 -1.72 10.36
C THR A 131 24.28 -0.48 10.42
N ILE A 132 23.72 0.62 10.92
CA ILE A 132 24.45 1.83 11.29
C ILE A 132 24.28 2.06 12.79
N SER A 133 25.39 2.25 13.49
CA SER A 133 25.40 2.57 14.92
C SER A 133 25.67 4.07 15.09
N LEU A 134 24.69 4.78 15.64
CA LEU A 134 24.75 6.19 16.01
C LEU A 134 24.76 6.27 17.54
N GLY A 135 25.94 6.17 18.14
CA GLY A 135 26.11 6.12 19.58
C GLY A 135 25.39 4.90 20.20
N PRO A 136 24.41 5.09 21.11
CA PRO A 136 23.68 3.98 21.74
C PRO A 136 22.62 3.35 20.82
N VAL A 137 22.33 3.95 19.67
CA VAL A 137 21.27 3.49 18.76
C VAL A 137 21.86 2.74 17.57
N THR A 138 21.39 1.52 17.33
CA THR A 138 21.69 0.75 16.13
C THR A 138 20.45 0.65 15.24
N LEU A 139 20.55 1.13 14.00
CA LEU A 139 19.48 1.13 13.02
C LEU A 139 19.83 0.22 11.84
N GLY A 140 18.89 -0.64 11.44
CA GLY A 140 19.04 -1.47 10.24
C GLY A 140 18.83 -0.65 8.97
N TYR A 141 19.69 -0.85 7.97
CA TYR A 141 19.57 -0.18 6.67
C TYR A 141 18.21 -0.47 6.02
N GLY A 142 17.69 -1.71 6.12
CA GLY A 142 16.35 -2.05 5.61
C GLY A 142 15.23 -1.16 6.15
N ARG A 143 15.24 -0.91 7.47
CA ARG A 143 14.23 -0.06 8.13
C ARG A 143 14.39 1.41 7.75
N LEU A 144 15.63 1.89 7.63
CA LEU A 144 15.90 3.25 7.18
C LEU A 144 15.42 3.45 5.74
N ILE A 145 15.73 2.53 4.83
CA ILE A 145 15.29 2.56 3.43
C ILE A 145 13.76 2.54 3.37
N ALA A 146 13.11 1.64 4.12
CA ALA A 146 11.65 1.57 4.17
C ALA A 146 11.03 2.87 4.67
N PHE A 147 11.56 3.44 5.75
CA PHE A 147 11.10 4.72 6.27
C PHE A 147 11.30 5.85 5.26
N SER A 148 12.47 5.95 4.63
CA SER A 148 12.76 6.99 3.64
C SER A 148 11.84 6.92 2.44
N ILE A 149 11.60 5.73 1.90
CA ILE A 149 10.67 5.52 0.77
C ILE A 149 9.24 5.83 1.21
N ALA A 150 8.82 5.31 2.37
CA ALA A 150 7.48 5.58 2.90
C ALA A 150 7.23 7.06 3.13
N ALA A 151 8.19 7.78 3.71
CA ALA A 151 8.14 9.22 3.89
C ALA A 151 8.10 9.97 2.56
N ALA A 152 8.91 9.58 1.58
CA ALA A 152 8.92 10.17 0.25
C ALA A 152 7.56 10.03 -0.46
N PHE A 153 6.97 8.83 -0.45
CA PHE A 153 5.64 8.59 -1.02
C PHE A 153 4.54 9.31 -0.24
N THR A 154 4.61 9.33 1.09
CA THR A 154 3.63 10.04 1.93
C THR A 154 3.64 11.54 1.67
N LEU A 155 4.82 12.17 1.69
CA LEU A 155 4.99 13.60 1.41
C LEU A 155 4.66 13.93 -0.05
N GLY A 156 5.09 13.09 -0.99
CA GLY A 156 4.77 13.23 -2.41
C GLY A 156 3.27 13.14 -2.68
N PHE A 157 2.59 12.21 -2.03
CA PHE A 157 1.14 12.08 -2.13
C PHE A 157 0.39 13.24 -1.46
N PHE A 158 0.86 13.70 -0.30
CA PHE A 158 0.34 14.91 0.34
C PHE A 158 0.49 16.13 -0.58
N ALA A 159 1.65 16.32 -1.19
CA ALA A 159 1.90 17.38 -2.16
C ALA A 159 1.02 17.25 -3.40
N PHE A 160 0.85 16.04 -3.94
CA PHE A 160 -0.06 15.73 -5.05
C PHE A 160 -1.48 16.14 -4.71
N LEU A 161 -2.00 15.75 -3.55
CA LEU A 161 -3.32 16.17 -3.13
C LEU A 161 -3.36 17.69 -3.03
N LYS A 162 -2.46 18.31 -2.25
CA LYS A 162 -2.49 19.74 -1.92
C LYS A 162 -2.43 20.64 -3.15
N TRP A 163 -1.52 20.36 -4.09
CA TRP A 163 -1.14 21.32 -5.14
C TRP A 163 -1.48 20.89 -6.56
N SER A 164 -1.85 19.63 -6.84
CA SER A 164 -2.19 19.21 -8.20
C SER A 164 -3.66 19.43 -8.55
N LYS A 165 -3.95 19.72 -9.83
CA LYS A 165 -5.33 19.84 -10.35
C LYS A 165 -6.18 18.59 -10.07
N LEU A 166 -5.59 17.41 -10.23
CA LEU A 166 -6.26 16.14 -9.91
C LEU A 166 -6.50 16.00 -8.40
N GLY A 167 -5.55 16.43 -7.57
CA GLY A 167 -5.72 16.47 -6.12
C GLY A 167 -6.84 17.39 -5.65
N TYR A 168 -7.03 18.54 -6.30
CA TYR A 168 -8.21 19.40 -6.07
C TYR A 168 -9.50 18.67 -6.43
N ALA A 169 -9.55 17.97 -7.56
CA ALA A 169 -10.73 17.19 -7.97
C ALA A 169 -11.03 16.04 -6.99
N VAL A 170 -9.99 15.32 -6.52
CA VAL A 170 -10.13 14.27 -5.49
C VAL A 170 -10.75 14.85 -4.22
N ARG A 171 -10.25 15.98 -3.71
CA ARG A 171 -10.80 16.64 -2.53
C ARG A 171 -12.23 17.16 -2.72
N ALA A 172 -12.54 17.71 -3.89
CA ALA A 172 -13.88 18.18 -4.19
C ALA A 172 -14.88 17.02 -4.17
N VAL A 173 -14.50 15.90 -4.80
CA VAL A 173 -15.31 14.68 -4.81
C VAL A 173 -15.45 14.07 -3.42
N SER A 174 -14.42 14.09 -2.56
CA SER A 174 -14.56 13.59 -1.18
C SER A 174 -15.45 14.46 -0.28
N GLN A 175 -15.66 15.73 -0.63
CA GLN A 175 -16.51 16.63 0.16
C GLN A 175 -17.97 16.54 -0.27
N ASP A 176 -18.21 16.64 -1.57
CA ASP A 176 -19.55 16.54 -2.15
C ASP A 176 -19.44 16.05 -3.60
N PRO A 177 -19.63 14.74 -3.84
CA PRO A 177 -19.59 14.17 -5.19
C PRO A 177 -20.65 14.78 -6.12
N GLU A 178 -21.83 15.14 -5.59
CA GLU A 178 -22.93 15.70 -6.40
C GLU A 178 -22.58 17.11 -6.85
N ALA A 179 -22.17 17.99 -5.94
CA ALA A 179 -21.74 19.34 -6.27
C ALA A 179 -20.51 19.34 -7.21
N ALA A 180 -19.54 18.47 -6.98
CA ALA A 180 -18.39 18.32 -7.87
C ALA A 180 -18.82 17.93 -9.29
N SER A 181 -19.82 17.06 -9.43
CA SER A 181 -20.35 16.65 -10.73
C SER A 181 -21.04 17.80 -11.48
N LEU A 182 -21.75 18.68 -10.77
CA LEU A 182 -22.38 19.88 -11.34
C LEU A 182 -21.36 20.90 -11.86
N LEU A 183 -20.15 20.91 -11.28
CA LEU A 183 -19.02 21.74 -11.72
C LEU A 183 -18.19 21.09 -12.83
N GLY A 184 -18.67 19.99 -13.43
CA GLY A 184 -18.04 19.32 -14.57
C GLY A 184 -16.95 18.31 -14.20
N VAL A 185 -16.77 17.99 -12.92
CA VAL A 185 -15.83 16.93 -12.50
C VAL A 185 -16.43 15.56 -12.78
N ASN A 186 -15.72 14.73 -13.53
CA ASN A 186 -16.16 13.34 -13.74
C ASN A 186 -15.83 12.48 -12.52
N VAL A 187 -16.80 12.37 -11.59
CA VAL A 187 -16.68 11.63 -10.33
C VAL A 187 -16.21 10.19 -10.55
N ASN A 188 -16.77 9.49 -11.54
CA ASN A 188 -16.38 8.10 -11.85
C ASN A 188 -14.91 7.97 -12.24
N ARG A 189 -14.36 8.92 -13.00
CA ARG A 189 -12.92 8.94 -13.32
C ARG A 189 -12.07 9.19 -12.09
N ILE A 190 -12.53 10.06 -11.18
CA ILE A 190 -11.84 10.33 -9.92
C ILE A 190 -11.84 9.09 -9.02
N TYR A 191 -12.97 8.39 -8.88
CA TYR A 191 -13.03 7.14 -8.12
C TYR A 191 -12.12 6.05 -8.71
N ALA A 192 -12.10 5.89 -10.03
CA ALA A 192 -11.17 4.98 -10.69
C ALA A 192 -9.71 5.34 -10.37
N LEU A 193 -9.34 6.61 -10.56
CA LEU A 193 -8.00 7.11 -10.29
C LEU A 193 -7.61 6.91 -8.83
N VAL A 194 -8.52 7.16 -7.89
CA VAL A 194 -8.28 6.96 -6.46
C VAL A 194 -8.06 5.49 -6.13
N SER A 195 -8.87 4.58 -6.68
CA SER A 195 -8.67 3.14 -6.53
C SER A 195 -7.33 2.67 -7.10
N GLY A 196 -6.95 3.16 -8.28
CA GLY A 196 -5.62 2.94 -8.86
C GLY A 196 -4.50 3.43 -7.94
N LEU A 197 -4.57 4.68 -7.46
CA LEU A 197 -3.55 5.24 -6.57
C LEU A 197 -3.45 4.48 -5.24
N ALA A 198 -4.60 4.12 -4.64
CA ALA A 198 -4.64 3.35 -3.40
C ALA A 198 -3.95 1.99 -3.57
N ALA A 199 -4.25 1.28 -4.66
CA ALA A 199 -3.63 0.00 -4.99
C ALA A 199 -2.13 0.15 -5.28
N ALA A 200 -1.73 1.19 -6.02
CA ALA A 200 -0.34 1.48 -6.34
C ALA A 200 0.49 1.75 -5.07
N LEU A 201 -0.04 2.56 -4.16
CA LEU A 201 0.57 2.84 -2.86
C LEU A 201 0.66 1.58 -1.99
N GLY A 202 -0.38 0.73 -2.00
CA GLY A 202 -0.34 -0.60 -1.41
C GLY A 202 0.75 -1.48 -2.02
N GLY A 203 0.90 -1.44 -3.34
CA GLY A 203 1.97 -2.12 -4.07
C GLY A 203 3.37 -1.69 -3.62
N VAL A 204 3.60 -0.38 -3.46
CA VAL A 204 4.86 0.16 -2.92
C VAL A 204 5.09 -0.29 -1.48
N ALA A 205 4.05 -0.29 -0.64
CA ALA A 205 4.16 -0.88 0.69
C ALA A 205 4.52 -2.37 0.61
N GLY A 206 4.03 -3.10 -0.40
CA GLY A 206 4.39 -4.48 -0.71
C GLY A 206 5.87 -4.66 -1.06
N VAL A 207 6.46 -3.73 -1.81
CA VAL A 207 7.92 -3.70 -2.03
C VAL A 207 8.67 -3.60 -0.70
N LEU A 208 8.21 -2.71 0.19
CA LEU A 208 8.83 -2.54 1.51
C LEU A 208 8.66 -3.77 2.41
N VAL A 209 7.52 -4.46 2.30
CA VAL A 209 7.28 -5.77 2.93
C VAL A 209 8.30 -6.78 2.39
N ALA A 210 8.50 -6.88 1.07
CA ALA A 210 9.46 -7.82 0.48
C ALA A 210 10.92 -7.56 0.93
N ILE A 211 11.24 -6.32 1.27
CA ILE A 211 12.57 -5.92 1.78
C ILE A 211 12.74 -6.28 3.27
N ASN A 212 11.68 -6.16 4.09
CA ASN A 212 11.82 -6.17 5.56
C ASN A 212 11.14 -7.33 6.27
N LEU A 213 10.22 -8.03 5.61
CA LEU A 213 9.34 -9.05 6.19
C LEU A 213 9.29 -10.31 5.31
N TYR A 214 8.73 -11.38 5.86
CA TYR A 214 8.47 -12.61 5.11
C TYR A 214 7.30 -12.44 4.16
N ILE A 215 7.52 -12.82 2.90
CA ILE A 215 6.50 -12.83 1.86
C ILE A 215 5.73 -14.14 1.96
N HIS A 216 4.43 -14.04 2.16
CA HIS A 216 3.51 -15.17 2.27
C HIS A 216 2.08 -14.69 2.00
N PRO A 217 1.13 -15.59 1.66
CA PRO A 217 -0.21 -15.21 1.20
C PRO A 217 -1.06 -14.43 2.22
N TYR A 218 -0.70 -14.46 3.52
CA TYR A 218 -1.49 -13.83 4.58
C TYR A 218 -0.90 -12.50 5.09
N VAL A 219 0.27 -12.10 4.57
CA VAL A 219 1.01 -10.91 5.06
C VAL A 219 0.19 -9.62 5.02
N GLY A 220 -0.68 -9.51 4.02
CA GLY A 220 -1.52 -8.33 3.82
C GLY A 220 -2.52 -8.11 4.94
N VAL A 221 -3.24 -9.17 5.31
CA VAL A 221 -4.29 -9.15 6.32
C VAL A 221 -3.72 -8.77 7.69
N GLU A 222 -2.54 -9.31 8.03
CA GLU A 222 -1.86 -9.00 9.29
C GLU A 222 -1.44 -7.53 9.42
N LEU A 223 -1.22 -6.85 8.29
CA LEU A 223 -0.82 -5.44 8.27
C LEU A 223 -2.01 -4.49 8.34
N THR A 224 -3.20 -4.94 7.91
CA THR A 224 -4.41 -4.11 7.87
C THR A 224 -5.34 -4.31 9.07
N LEU A 225 -5.20 -5.40 9.83
CA LEU A 225 -6.05 -5.72 10.99
C LEU A 225 -5.38 -5.46 12.36
N LYS A 226 -4.18 -4.84 12.38
CA LYS A 226 -3.48 -4.41 13.61
C LYS A 226 -3.76 -2.95 13.91
#